data_AF-A0A9P7XGZ8-F1
#
_entry.id   AF-A0A9P7XGZ8-F1
#
_cell.length_a   1.000
_cell.length_b   1.000
_cell.length_c   1.000
_cell.angle_alpha   90.00
_cell.angle_beta   90.00
_cell.angle_gamma   90.00
#
_symmetry.space_group_name_H-M   'P 1'
#
loop_
_entity.id
_entity.type
_entity.pdbx_description
1 polymer ?
#
loop_
_entity_poly.entity_id
_entity_poly.type
_entity_poly.pdbx_seq_one_letter_code
_entity_poly.pdbx_strand_id
1 'polypeptide(L)'
;MLLIYHLHAAELRDEELLPHLLKANPHKATWNNMMLYLRCQVEAHAVTKWGSLEALDAEYERRTEEKRRKKSKKFEEALRDLRKKTREGVWQKRKDEEHVHDFGEVEEIEGGDDGSGCQRCRDCGFEIEVEVF
;
A
#
# COMPACT_ATOMS: atom_id res chain seq x y z
N MET A 1 -3.22 -0.03 30.45
CA MET A 1 -4.43 0.46 31.16
C MET A 1 -4.92 1.81 30.63
N LEU A 2 -4.07 2.77 30.28
CA LEU A 2 -4.50 4.12 29.86
C LEU A 2 -5.20 4.23 28.50
N LEU A 3 -4.96 3.28 27.58
CA LEU A 3 -5.65 3.23 26.28
C LEU A 3 -7.15 2.93 26.40
N ILE A 4 -7.62 2.44 27.55
CA ILE A 4 -9.02 2.06 27.76
C ILE A 4 -9.92 3.31 27.73
N TYR A 5 -9.50 4.41 28.35
CA TYR A 5 -10.33 5.61 28.53
C TYR A 5 -10.18 6.67 27.43
N HIS A 6 -9.40 6.37 26.37
CA HIS A 6 -9.26 7.24 25.20
C HIS A 6 -8.80 8.68 25.53
N LEU A 7 -8.00 8.83 26.59
CA LEU A 7 -7.40 10.10 26.99
C LEU A 7 -6.15 10.39 26.15
N HIS A 8 -5.92 11.67 25.86
CA HIS A 8 -4.73 12.13 25.14
C HIS A 8 -3.54 12.27 26.08
N ALA A 9 -2.34 12.16 25.52
CA ALA A 9 -1.11 12.28 26.29
C ALA A 9 -0.92 13.66 26.93
N ALA A 10 -1.54 14.72 26.40
CA ALA A 10 -1.53 16.05 27.02
C ALA A 10 -2.31 16.05 28.35
N GLU A 11 -3.51 15.48 28.35
CA GLU A 11 -4.36 15.35 29.55
C GLU A 11 -3.72 14.46 30.61
N LEU A 12 -3.03 13.38 30.18
CA LEU A 12 -2.34 12.48 31.11
C LEU A 12 -1.11 13.11 31.77
N ARG A 13 -0.43 14.04 31.10
CA ARG A 13 0.76 14.71 31.65
C ARG A 13 0.42 15.89 32.55
N ASP A 14 -0.83 16.34 32.54
CA ASP A 14 -1.31 17.42 33.38
C ASP A 14 -1.49 16.90 34.81
N GLU A 15 -0.61 17.35 35.71
CA GLU A 15 -0.59 16.91 37.11
C GLU A 15 -1.72 17.54 37.94
N GLU A 16 -2.27 18.69 37.53
CA GLU A 16 -3.44 19.29 38.17
C GLU A 16 -4.71 18.50 37.82
N LEU A 17 -4.81 18.06 36.56
CA LEU A 17 -5.94 17.28 36.07
C LEU A 17 -5.92 15.83 36.57
N LEU A 18 -4.76 15.18 36.47
CA LEU A 18 -4.55 13.77 36.81
C LEU A 18 -3.23 13.60 37.57
N PRO A 19 -3.28 13.74 38.91
CA PRO A 19 -2.13 13.46 39.77
C PRO A 19 -1.63 12.03 39.53
N HIS A 20 -0.31 11.88 39.39
CA HIS A 20 0.30 10.60 39.05
C HIS A 20 1.58 10.36 39.82
N LEU A 21 1.87 9.08 40.06
CA LEU A 21 3.08 8.64 40.72
C LEU A 21 4.12 8.24 39.68
N LEU A 22 5.28 8.88 39.71
CA LEU A 22 6.42 8.51 38.88
C LEU A 22 7.22 7.35 39.49
N LYS A 23 7.51 6.34 38.70
CA LYS A 23 8.39 5.22 39.04
C LYS A 23 9.39 4.95 37.93
N ALA A 24 10.55 4.40 38.27
CA ALA A 24 11.50 3.93 37.27
C ALA A 24 10.83 2.89 36.36
N ASN A 25 11.16 2.93 35.07
CA ASN A 25 10.56 2.02 34.10
C ASN A 25 10.99 0.57 34.39
N PRO A 26 10.05 -0.38 34.55
CA PRO A 26 10.37 -1.76 34.95
C PRO A 26 11.17 -2.54 33.90
N HIS A 27 11.17 -2.11 32.63
CA HIS A 27 11.98 -2.74 31.60
C HIS A 27 13.46 -2.32 31.68
N LYS A 28 13.72 -1.01 31.81
CA LYS A 28 15.07 -0.43 31.99
C LYS A 28 14.96 0.90 32.73
N ALA A 29 15.71 1.06 33.82
CA ALA A 29 15.69 2.28 34.62
C ALA A 29 16.16 3.54 33.87
N THR A 30 16.90 3.39 32.77
CA THR A 30 17.37 4.50 31.93
C THR A 30 16.32 5.03 30.95
N TRP A 31 15.17 4.36 30.81
CA TRP A 31 14.07 4.83 29.98
C TRP A 31 13.22 5.85 30.73
N ASN A 32 12.31 6.51 30.00
CA ASN A 32 11.35 7.44 30.58
C ASN A 32 10.57 6.78 31.73
N ASN A 33 10.42 7.53 32.83
CA ASN A 33 9.69 7.09 34.01
C ASN A 33 8.25 6.67 33.65
N MET A 34 7.78 5.65 34.36
CA MET A 34 6.41 5.17 34.28
C MET A 34 5.51 6.08 35.12
N MET A 35 4.45 6.60 34.50
CA MET A 35 3.39 7.36 35.16
C MET A 35 2.29 6.39 35.61
N LEU A 36 2.05 6.33 36.92
CA LEU A 36 1.01 5.50 37.53
C LEU A 36 -0.15 6.38 37.99
N TYR A 37 -1.37 6.01 37.63
CA TYR A 37 -2.58 6.77 37.92
C TYR A 37 -3.54 5.93 38.77
N LEU A 38 -4.34 6.60 39.61
CA LEU A 38 -5.44 5.96 40.31
C LEU A 38 -6.61 5.75 39.35
N ARG A 39 -7.11 4.51 39.29
CA ARG A 39 -8.16 4.12 38.34
C ARG A 39 -9.44 4.96 38.50
N CYS A 40 -9.89 5.19 39.73
CA CYS A 40 -11.11 5.97 40.00
C CYS A 40 -11.01 7.43 39.52
N GLN A 41 -9.84 8.06 39.63
CA GLN A 41 -9.61 9.42 39.15
C GLN A 41 -9.68 9.47 37.62
N VAL A 42 -9.05 8.51 36.95
CA VAL A 42 -9.07 8.40 35.49
C VAL A 42 -10.49 8.13 34.97
N GLU A 43 -11.24 7.24 35.64
CA GLU A 43 -12.65 6.95 35.30
C GLU A 43 -13.53 8.19 35.45
N ALA A 44 -13.42 8.91 36.57
CA ALA A 44 -14.17 10.13 36.80
C ALA A 44 -13.88 11.19 35.74
N HIS A 45 -12.59 11.41 35.43
CA HIS A 45 -12.19 12.36 34.38
C HIS A 45 -12.68 11.91 32.99
N ALA A 46 -12.63 10.62 32.68
CA ALA A 46 -13.14 10.08 31.43
C ALA A 46 -14.65 10.31 31.29
N VAL A 47 -15.42 10.11 32.37
CA VAL A 47 -16.86 10.41 32.38
C VAL A 47 -17.11 11.91 32.18
N THR A 48 -16.32 12.79 32.79
CA THR A 48 -16.44 14.24 32.54
C THR A 48 -16.18 14.60 31.08
N LYS A 49 -15.20 13.94 30.44
CA LYS A 49 -14.84 14.19 29.04
C LYS A 49 -15.86 13.64 28.04
N TRP A 50 -16.29 12.41 28.24
CA TRP A 50 -17.13 11.67 27.29
C TRP A 50 -18.63 11.74 27.63
N GLY A 51 -18.98 12.29 28.80
CA GLY A 51 -20.34 12.40 29.31
C GLY A 51 -20.80 11.16 30.09
N SER A 52 -20.57 9.97 29.54
CA SER A 52 -20.89 8.71 30.21
C SER A 52 -19.96 7.57 29.75
N LEU A 53 -19.98 6.44 30.45
CA LEU A 53 -19.22 5.25 30.05
C LEU A 53 -19.79 4.63 28.77
N GLU A 54 -21.10 4.69 28.56
CA GLU A 54 -21.76 4.23 27.34
C GLU A 54 -21.33 5.06 26.12
N ALA A 55 -21.16 6.36 26.29
CA ALA A 55 -20.67 7.24 25.22
C ALA A 55 -19.21 6.95 24.88
N LEU A 56 -18.39 6.63 25.88
CA LEU A 56 -17.01 6.19 25.69
C LEU A 56 -16.94 4.86 24.92
N ASP A 57 -17.79 3.89 25.28
CA ASP A 57 -17.86 2.60 24.59
C ASP A 57 -18.32 2.76 23.13
N ALA A 58 -19.32 3.61 22.87
CA ALA A 58 -19.76 3.93 21.52
C ALA A 58 -18.65 4.56 20.66
N GLU A 59 -17.86 5.48 21.22
CA GLU A 59 -16.71 6.07 20.53
C GLU A 59 -15.60 5.03 20.28
N TYR A 60 -15.38 4.10 21.22
CA TYR A 60 -14.44 3.00 21.03
C TYR A 60 -14.86 2.08 19.88
N GLU A 61 -16.14 1.70 19.82
CA GLU A 61 -16.68 0.88 18.73
C GLU A 61 -16.54 1.60 17.39
N ARG A 62 -16.91 2.87 17.33
CA ARG A 62 -16.76 3.71 16.12
C ARG A 62 -15.30 3.73 15.64
N ARG A 63 -14.34 3.99 16.53
CA ARG A 63 -12.91 4.02 16.19
C ARG A 63 -12.39 2.64 15.77
N THR A 64 -12.84 1.58 16.42
CA THR A 64 -12.45 0.20 16.11
C THR A 64 -12.95 -0.20 14.73
N GLU A 65 -14.21 0.13 14.40
CA GLU A 65 -14.76 -0.11 13.08
C GLU A 65 -14.05 0.70 12.00
N GLU A 66 -13.77 1.99 12.24
CA GLU A 66 -13.00 2.80 11.29
C GLU A 66 -11.61 2.24 11.04
N LYS A 67 -10.93 1.77 12.08
CA LYS A 67 -9.61 1.13 11.98
C LYS A 67 -9.71 -0.17 11.18
N ARG A 68 -10.76 -0.97 11.40
CA ARG A 68 -11.04 -2.18 10.61
C ARG A 68 -11.26 -1.83 9.15
N ARG A 69 -12.13 -0.85 8.85
CA ARG A 69 -12.43 -0.38 7.49
C ARG A 69 -11.18 0.12 6.76
N LYS A 70 -10.36 0.94 7.42
CA LYS A 70 -9.09 1.44 6.86
C LYS A 70 -8.11 0.30 6.54
N LYS A 71 -7.99 -0.70 7.43
CA LYS A 71 -7.16 -1.87 7.19
C LYS A 71 -7.66 -2.71 6.01
N SER A 72 -8.97 -2.97 5.93
CA SER A 72 -9.56 -3.70 4.80
C SER A 72 -9.34 -2.96 3.49
N LYS A 73 -9.60 -1.65 3.44
CA LYS A 73 -9.37 -0.84 2.23
C LYS A 73 -7.91 -0.88 1.80
N LYS A 74 -6.96 -0.70 2.72
CA LYS A 74 -5.52 -0.78 2.42
C LYS A 74 -5.12 -2.16 1.89
N PHE A 75 -5.73 -3.21 2.41
CA PHE A 75 -5.48 -4.58 1.95
C PHE A 75 -6.03 -4.79 0.52
N GLU A 76 -7.25 -4.33 0.23
CA GLU A 76 -7.85 -4.39 -1.11
C GLU A 76 -7.04 -3.56 -2.14
N GLU A 77 -6.58 -2.37 -1.76
CA GLU A 77 -5.71 -1.54 -2.58
C GLU A 77 -4.39 -2.26 -2.87
N ALA A 78 -3.75 -2.85 -1.85
CA ALA A 78 -2.53 -3.63 -2.03
C ALA A 78 -2.73 -4.84 -2.95
N LEU A 79 -3.88 -5.54 -2.85
CA LEU A 79 -4.22 -6.63 -3.76
C LEU A 79 -4.43 -6.15 -5.20
N ARG A 80 -5.08 -5.00 -5.39
CA ARG A 80 -5.30 -4.40 -6.70
C ARG A 80 -3.96 -4.01 -7.35
N ASP A 81 -3.08 -3.38 -6.59
CA ASP A 81 -1.76 -2.97 -7.05
C ASP A 81 -0.89 -4.19 -7.40
N LEU A 82 -0.95 -5.25 -6.59
CA LEU A 82 -0.26 -6.50 -6.88
C LEU A 82 -0.75 -7.11 -8.20
N ARG A 83 -2.07 -7.20 -8.40
CA ARG A 83 -2.67 -7.71 -9.65
C ARG A 83 -2.25 -6.90 -10.86
N LYS A 84 -2.22 -5.56 -10.74
CA LYS A 84 -1.79 -4.66 -11.80
C LYS A 84 -0.34 -4.92 -12.20
N LYS A 85 0.58 -4.99 -11.22
CA LYS A 85 2.00 -5.28 -11.46
C LYS A 85 2.22 -6.63 -12.14
N THR A 86 1.52 -7.68 -11.68
CA THR A 86 1.64 -9.00 -12.31
C THR A 86 1.14 -8.98 -13.75
N ARG A 87 0.03 -8.29 -14.04
CA ARG A 87 -0.52 -8.18 -15.39
C ARG A 87 0.39 -7.39 -16.33
N GLU A 88 0.94 -6.28 -15.87
CA GLU A 88 1.90 -5.47 -16.64
C GLU A 88 3.18 -6.26 -16.92
N GLY A 89 3.69 -7.02 -15.95
CA GLY A 89 4.85 -7.89 -16.16
C GLY A 89 4.61 -9.00 -17.18
N VAL A 90 3.42 -9.60 -17.23
CA VAL A 90 3.06 -10.60 -18.24
C VAL A 90 2.88 -9.96 -19.62
N TRP A 91 2.24 -8.79 -19.71
CA TRP A 91 2.08 -8.09 -20.98
C TRP A 91 3.42 -7.64 -21.56
N GLN A 92 4.31 -7.10 -20.72
CA GLN A 92 5.65 -6.69 -21.13
C GLN A 92 6.46 -7.88 -21.63
N LYS A 93 6.45 -9.02 -20.91
CA LYS A 93 7.09 -10.25 -21.38
C LYS A 93 6.57 -10.72 -22.74
N ARG A 94 5.24 -10.71 -22.95
CA ARG A 94 4.66 -11.09 -24.25
C ARG A 94 5.07 -10.15 -25.38
N LYS A 95 5.21 -8.85 -25.09
CA LYS A 95 5.67 -7.86 -26.06
C LYS A 95 7.17 -8.01 -26.35
N ASP A 96 7.97 -8.32 -25.33
CA ASP A 96 9.41 -8.57 -25.49
C ASP A 96 9.66 -9.92 -26.21
N GLU A 97 8.75 -10.89 -26.09
CA GLU A 97 8.71 -12.15 -26.85
C GLU A 97 8.18 -11.97 -28.29
N GLU A 98 7.57 -10.82 -28.61
CA GLU A 98 7.11 -10.52 -29.97
C GLU A 98 8.35 -10.28 -30.85
N HIS A 99 8.57 -11.17 -31.81
CA HIS A 99 9.71 -11.08 -32.71
C HIS A 99 9.59 -9.83 -33.58
N VAL A 100 10.51 -8.88 -33.42
CA VAL A 100 10.62 -7.70 -34.27
C VAL A 100 11.42 -8.09 -35.52
N HIS A 101 10.78 -8.06 -36.68
CA HIS A 101 11.41 -8.43 -37.94
C HIS A 101 12.42 -7.37 -38.41
N ASP A 102 13.71 -7.74 -38.46
CA ASP A 102 14.75 -6.99 -39.19
C ASP A 102 14.85 -7.52 -40.63
N PHE A 103 14.25 -6.81 -41.57
CA PHE A 103 14.23 -7.18 -42.99
C PHE A 103 15.55 -6.78 -43.66
N GLY A 104 16.15 -7.72 -44.38
CA GLY A 104 17.40 -7.51 -45.11
C GLY A 104 17.25 -6.72 -46.41
N GLU A 105 18.29 -6.81 -47.23
CA GLU A 105 18.31 -6.23 -48.58
C GLU A 105 17.20 -6.85 -49.45
N VAL A 106 16.69 -6.07 -50.39
CA VAL A 106 15.64 -6.51 -51.31
C VAL A 106 16.28 -7.40 -52.37
N GLU A 107 15.83 -8.65 -52.47
CA GLU A 107 16.19 -9.56 -53.55
C GLU A 107 15.15 -9.44 -54.66
N GLU A 108 15.58 -9.14 -55.89
CA GLU A 108 14.70 -9.10 -57.07
C GLU A 108 14.24 -10.51 -57.43
N ILE A 109 12.94 -10.68 -57.67
CA ILE A 109 12.38 -11.98 -58.02
C ILE A 109 12.54 -12.21 -59.53
N GLU A 110 13.45 -13.10 -59.93
CA GLU A 110 13.62 -13.50 -61.34
C GLU A 110 12.34 -14.18 -61.86
N GLY A 111 11.51 -13.43 -62.61
CA GLY A 111 10.25 -13.88 -63.21
C GLY A 111 8.97 -13.27 -62.62
N GLY A 112 9.09 -12.32 -61.67
CA GLY A 112 7.98 -11.49 -61.19
C GLY A 112 7.64 -10.32 -62.13
N ASP A 113 6.55 -9.62 -61.85
CA ASP A 113 6.20 -8.37 -62.56
C ASP A 113 7.31 -7.31 -62.36
N ASP A 114 7.52 -6.45 -63.35
CA ASP A 114 8.60 -5.46 -63.39
C ASP A 114 8.47 -4.51 -62.17
N GLY A 115 9.31 -4.71 -61.14
CA GLY A 115 9.29 -3.95 -59.89
C GLY A 115 8.96 -4.73 -58.61
N SER A 116 8.75 -6.05 -58.64
CA SER A 116 8.50 -6.84 -57.41
C SER A 116 9.78 -7.41 -56.79
N GLY A 117 10.06 -7.04 -55.53
CA GLY A 117 11.18 -7.55 -54.73
C GLY A 117 10.73 -8.35 -53.51
N CYS A 118 11.59 -9.21 -52.98
CA CYS A 118 11.36 -9.97 -51.75
C CYS A 118 12.33 -9.50 -50.67
N GLN A 119 11.82 -9.27 -49.46
CA GLN A 119 12.65 -9.06 -48.27
C GLN A 119 12.48 -10.20 -47.28
N ARG A 120 13.58 -10.81 -46.86
CA ARG A 120 13.61 -11.84 -45.82
C ARG A 120 14.11 -11.26 -44.50
N CYS A 121 13.40 -11.57 -43.42
CA CYS A 121 13.83 -11.27 -42.07
C CYS A 121 15.05 -12.12 -41.69
N ARG A 122 16.12 -11.48 -41.21
CA ARG A 122 17.41 -12.12 -40.94
C ARG A 122 17.39 -13.15 -39.81
N ASP A 123 16.50 -12.97 -38.85
CA ASP A 123 16.48 -13.77 -37.62
C ASP A 123 15.48 -14.93 -37.66
N CYS A 124 14.35 -14.78 -38.35
CA CYS A 124 13.28 -15.78 -38.37
C CYS A 124 12.95 -16.35 -39.76
N GLY A 125 13.52 -15.78 -40.82
CA GLY A 125 13.29 -16.24 -42.20
C GLY A 125 11.91 -15.91 -42.77
N PHE A 126 11.12 -15.05 -42.12
CA PHE A 126 9.85 -14.56 -42.66
C PHE A 126 10.08 -13.68 -43.89
N GLU A 127 9.28 -13.88 -44.93
CA GLU A 127 9.43 -13.21 -46.23
C GLU A 127 8.23 -12.30 -46.52
N ILE A 128 8.50 -11.10 -47.04
CA ILE A 128 7.50 -10.15 -47.51
C ILE A 128 7.82 -9.75 -48.95
N GLU A 129 6.78 -9.61 -49.76
CA GLU A 129 6.88 -9.01 -51.09
C GLU A 129 6.75 -7.48 -50.96
N VAL A 130 7.66 -6.75 -51.60
CA VAL A 130 7.71 -5.29 -51.62
C VAL A 130 7.80 -4.80 -53.05
N GLU A 131 7.08 -3.72 -53.37
CA GLU A 131 7.22 -3.02 -54.66
C GLU A 131 8.44 -2.09 -54.60
N VAL A 132 9.33 -2.24 -55.58
CA VAL A 132 10.53 -1.43 -55.79
C VAL A 132 10.23 -0.44 -56.93
N PHE A 133 10.12 0.84 -56.60
CA PHE A 133 9.84 1.94 -57.53
C PHE A 133 11.11 2.64 -58.03
#